data_AF-A0A1Q7AKZ8-F1
#
_entry.id   AF-A0A1Q7AKZ8-F1
#
_cell.length_a   1.000
_cell.length_b   1.000
_cell.length_c   1.000
_cell.angle_alpha   90.00
_cell.angle_beta   90.00
_cell.angle_gamma   90.00
#
_symmetry.space_group_name_H-M   'P 1'
#
loop_
_entity.id
_entity.type
_entity.pdbx_description
1 polymer ?
#
loop_
_entity_poly.entity_id
_entity_poly.type
_entity_poly.pdbx_seq_one_letter_code
_entity_poly.pdbx_strand_id
1 'polypeptide(L)'
;MTREVLRATVELARARGAQPLIVIPQLGPEAPSERVLRHRIVDEAGLPSVLVEIDPEWHLRWDRHPNARGAHAIASAIAARLEQK
;
A
#
# COMPACT_ATOMS: atom_id res chain seq x y z
N MET A 1 5.97 0.23 12.49
CA MET A 1 6.14 -0.96 11.62
C MET A 1 7.56 -0.98 11.09
N THR A 2 8.20 -2.15 10.98
CA THR A 2 9.53 -2.31 10.37
C THR A 2 9.46 -3.17 9.11
N ARG A 3 10.52 -3.14 8.29
CA ARG A 3 10.66 -4.00 7.11
C ARG A 3 10.54 -5.49 7.46
N GLU A 4 11.15 -5.90 8.56
CA GLU A 4 11.17 -7.29 9.01
C GLU A 4 9.76 -7.78 9.35
N VAL A 5 8.93 -6.93 9.95
CA VAL A 5 7.53 -7.31 10.25
C VAL A 5 6.69 -7.42 8.98
N LEU A 6 6.88 -6.52 8.00
CA LEU A 6 6.19 -6.64 6.72
C LEU A 6 6.59 -7.92 5.98
N ARG A 7 7.90 -8.23 5.96
CA ARG A 7 8.41 -9.46 5.36
C ARG A 7 7.85 -10.70 6.03
N ALA A 8 7.91 -10.78 7.37
CA ALA A 8 7.37 -11.91 8.12
C ALA A 8 5.86 -12.09 7.88
N THR A 9 5.11 -10.98 7.75
CA THR A 9 3.67 -11.02 7.43
C THR A 9 3.41 -11.58 6.03
N VAL A 10 4.20 -11.16 5.03
CA VAL A 10 4.12 -11.67 3.65
C VAL A 10 4.48 -13.16 3.59
N GLU A 11 5.55 -13.57 4.26
CA GLU A 11 5.98 -14.97 4.34
C GLU A 11 4.91 -15.84 5.00
N LEU A 12 4.33 -15.35 6.10
CA LEU A 12 3.25 -16.05 6.82
C LEU A 12 1.98 -16.21 5.97
N ALA A 13 1.60 -15.18 5.20
CA ALA A 13 0.47 -15.27 4.27
C ALA A 13 0.71 -16.32 3.19
N ARG A 14 1.92 -16.34 2.58
CA ARG A 14 2.30 -17.35 1.58
C ARG A 14 2.31 -18.76 2.16
N ALA A 15 2.84 -18.94 3.37
CA ALA A 15 2.85 -20.22 4.05
C ALA A 15 1.44 -20.79 4.30
N ARG A 16 0.42 -19.92 4.33
CA ARG A 16 -1.00 -20.29 4.43
C ARG A 16 -1.72 -20.39 3.07
N GLY A 17 -0.98 -20.34 1.96
CA GLY A 17 -1.55 -20.41 0.62
C GLY A 17 -2.29 -19.14 0.17
N ALA A 18 -2.12 -18.02 0.89
CA ALA A 18 -2.71 -16.74 0.49
C ALA A 18 -1.78 -15.96 -0.45
N GLN A 19 -2.36 -15.06 -1.25
CA GLN A 19 -1.64 -14.10 -2.09
C GLN A 19 -1.52 -12.76 -1.35
N PRO A 20 -0.36 -12.43 -0.74
CA PRO A 20 -0.19 -11.17 -0.03
C PRO A 20 -0.05 -9.98 -0.98
N LEU A 21 -0.61 -8.85 -0.59
CA LEU A 21 -0.44 -7.55 -1.23
C LEU A 21 -0.43 -6.45 -0.15
N ILE A 22 0.64 -5.65 -0.10
CA ILE A 22 0.74 -4.47 0.76
C ILE A 22 0.15 -3.27 0.03
N VAL A 23 -0.79 -2.58 0.66
CA VAL A 23 -1.36 -1.34 0.12
C VAL A 23 -0.62 -0.16 0.74
N ILE A 24 -0.17 0.77 -0.10
CA ILE A 24 0.50 2.00 0.31
C ILE A 24 -0.36 3.19 -0.15
N PRO A 25 -1.25 3.72 0.71
CA PRO A 25 -1.98 4.95 0.41
C PRO A 25 -0.99 6.13 0.45
N GLN A 26 -0.81 6.80 -0.69
CA GLN A 26 0.01 8.00 -0.80
C GLN A 26 -0.89 9.23 -0.70
N LEU A 27 -0.70 10.02 0.35
CA LEU A 27 -1.53 11.18 0.66
C LEU A 27 -0.93 12.41 -0.02
N GLY A 28 -1.34 12.69 -1.26
CA GLY A 28 -0.75 13.74 -2.08
C GLY A 28 0.65 13.39 -2.62
N PRO A 29 1.45 14.38 -3.04
CA PRO A 29 2.75 14.12 -3.67
C PRO A 29 3.76 13.46 -2.71
N GLU A 30 4.36 12.35 -3.14
CA GLU A 30 5.42 11.66 -2.39
C GLU A 30 6.66 12.56 -2.20
N ALA A 31 7.00 12.85 -0.95
CA ALA A 31 8.21 13.58 -0.60
C ALA A 31 9.48 12.74 -0.88
N PRO A 32 10.64 13.38 -1.12
CA PRO A 32 11.89 12.65 -1.37
C PRO A 32 12.27 11.67 -0.24
N SER A 33 12.04 12.05 1.02
CA SER A 33 12.29 11.19 2.18
C SER A 33 11.35 9.98 2.21
N GLU A 34 10.08 10.15 1.86
CA GLU A 34 9.09 9.07 1.78
C GLU A 34 9.45 8.08 0.69
N ARG A 35 9.89 8.57 -0.48
CA ARG A 35 10.39 7.75 -1.58
C ARG A 35 11.58 6.89 -1.16
N VAL A 36 12.55 7.47 -0.44
CA VAL A 36 13.71 6.73 0.08
C VAL A 36 13.27 5.66 1.09
N LEU A 37 12.32 5.98 1.96
CA LEU A 37 11.78 5.01 2.92
C LEU A 37 11.04 3.87 2.22
N ARG A 38 10.14 4.18 1.29
CA ARG A 38 9.42 3.18 0.49
C ARG A 38 10.40 2.28 -0.27
N HIS A 39 11.42 2.87 -0.89
CA HIS A 39 12.44 2.11 -1.59
C HIS A 39 13.13 1.09 -0.68
N ARG A 40 13.64 1.51 0.47
CA ARG A 40 14.39 0.65 1.40
C ARG A 40 13.52 -0.40 2.10
N ILE A 41 12.27 -0.05 2.40
CA ILE A 41 11.37 -0.88 3.20
C ILE A 41 10.59 -1.87 2.31
N VAL A 42 10.19 -1.45 1.11
CA VAL A 42 9.27 -2.20 0.24
C VAL A 42 9.95 -2.66 -1.03
N ASP A 43 10.49 -1.73 -1.83
CA ASP A 43 11.00 -2.03 -3.17
C ASP A 43 12.24 -2.94 -3.12
N GLU A 44 13.28 -2.57 -2.36
CA GLU A 44 14.51 -3.36 -2.17
C GLU A 44 14.23 -4.74 -1.55
N ALA A 45 13.20 -4.82 -0.71
CA ALA A 45 12.80 -6.06 -0.06
C ALA A 45 11.94 -6.95 -0.97
N GLY A 46 11.59 -6.50 -2.18
CA GLY A 46 10.77 -7.24 -3.13
C GLY A 46 9.37 -7.56 -2.59
N LEU A 47 8.84 -6.73 -1.67
CA LEU A 47 7.54 -7.00 -1.07
C LEU A 47 6.42 -6.71 -2.08
N PRO A 48 5.45 -7.63 -2.25
CA PRO A 48 4.34 -7.40 -3.17
C PRO A 48 3.52 -6.22 -2.67
N SER A 49 3.46 -5.15 -3.45
CA SER A 49 2.81 -3.91 -3.05
C SER A 49 2.07 -3.23 -4.20
N VAL A 50 1.14 -2.34 -3.82
CA VAL A 50 0.47 -1.40 -4.70
C VAL A 50 0.49 -0.02 -4.03
N LEU A 51 1.01 0.96 -4.76
CA LEU A 51 0.97 2.38 -4.37
C LEU A 51 -0.31 2.99 -4.94
N VAL A 52 -1.11 3.62 -4.08
CA VAL A 52 -2.37 4.25 -4.49
C VAL A 52 -2.30 5.72 -4.10
N GLU A 53 -2.18 6.59 -5.09
CA GLU A 53 -2.29 8.03 -4.86
C GLU A 53 -3.73 8.40 -4.53
N ILE A 54 -3.92 9.04 -3.39
CA ILE A 54 -5.22 9.49 -2.90
C ILE A 54 -5.26 11.00 -3.00
N ASP A 55 -6.27 11.49 -3.71
CA ASP A 55 -6.56 12.92 -3.77
C ASP A 55 -6.73 13.49 -2.35
N PRO A 56 -6.08 14.60 -2.00
CA PRO A 56 -6.24 15.26 -0.70
C PRO A 56 -7.70 15.52 -0.29
N GLU A 57 -8.62 15.73 -1.23
CA GLU A 57 -10.05 15.92 -0.98
C GLU A 57 -10.79 14.61 -0.67
N TRP A 58 -10.17 13.46 -0.92
CA TRP A 58 -10.76 12.14 -0.67
C TRP A 58 -10.47 11.61 0.73
N HIS A 59 -10.16 12.50 1.68
CA HIS A 59 -10.02 12.20 3.09
C HIS A 59 -11.27 12.56 3.89
N LEU A 60 -11.34 12.04 5.11
CA LEU A 60 -12.28 12.52 6.11
C LEU A 60 -11.82 13.89 6.64
N ARG A 61 -12.75 14.81 6.91
CA ARG A 61 -12.38 16.21 7.26
C ARG A 61 -11.51 16.31 8.54
N TRP A 62 -11.65 15.36 9.45
CA TRP A 62 -10.95 15.31 10.75
C TRP A 62 -9.91 14.18 10.81
N ASP A 63 -9.66 13.50 9.71
CA ASP A 63 -8.87 12.27 9.69
C ASP A 63 -8.24 12.03 8.31
N ARG A 64 -6.95 11.68 8.29
CA ARG A 64 -6.22 11.37 7.04
C ARG A 64 -6.66 10.05 6.41
N HIS A 65 -7.55 9.28 7.05
CA HIS A 65 -8.15 8.11 6.42
C HIS A 65 -9.00 8.49 5.20
N PRO A 66 -9.00 7.63 4.16
CA PRO A 66 -9.79 7.85 2.97
C PRO A 66 -11.30 7.83 3.29
N ASN A 67 -12.04 8.72 2.64
CA ASN A 67 -13.50 8.67 2.58
C ASN A 67 -13.96 7.62 1.55
N ALA A 68 -15.27 7.55 1.28
CA ALA A 68 -15.83 6.56 0.36
C ALA A 68 -15.18 6.57 -1.05
N ARG A 69 -14.77 7.75 -1.56
CA ARG A 69 -14.10 7.85 -2.86
C ARG A 69 -12.68 7.30 -2.80
N GLY A 70 -11.91 7.68 -1.78
CA GLY A 70 -10.56 7.15 -1.57
C GLY A 70 -10.56 5.63 -1.34
N ALA A 71 -11.53 5.13 -0.58
CA ALA A 71 -11.70 3.69 -0.36
C ALA A 71 -12.02 2.94 -1.66
N HIS A 72 -12.87 3.52 -2.52
CA HIS A 72 -13.16 2.96 -3.84
C HIS A 72 -11.92 2.93 -4.73
N ALA A 73 -11.11 4.00 -4.76
CA ALA A 73 -9.86 4.05 -5.52
C ALA A 73 -8.87 2.96 -5.05
N ILE A 74 -8.72 2.77 -3.74
CA ILE A 74 -7.90 1.71 -3.16
C ILE A 74 -8.42 0.33 -3.58
N ALA A 75 -9.72 0.08 -3.46
CA ALA A 75 -10.33 -1.20 -3.83
C ALA A 75 -10.09 -1.53 -5.32
N SER A 76 -10.27 -0.56 -6.21
CA SER A 76 -10.03 -0.72 -7.64
C SER A 76 -8.57 -1.03 -7.96
N ALA A 77 -7.62 -0.37 -7.28
CA ALA A 77 -6.20 -0.65 -7.45
C ALA A 77 -5.81 -2.06 -6.97
N ILE A 78 -6.39 -2.51 -5.85
CA ILE A 78 -6.21 -3.87 -5.35
C ILE A 78 -6.75 -4.88 -6.36
N ALA A 79 -7.97 -4.70 -6.84
CA ALA A 79 -8.60 -5.60 -7.81
C ALA A 79 -7.76 -5.72 -9.09
N ALA A 80 -7.39 -4.59 -9.70
CA ALA A 80 -6.57 -4.56 -10.90
C ALA A 80 -5.21 -5.26 -10.69
N ARG A 81 -4.58 -5.07 -9.54
CA ARG A 81 -3.28 -5.71 -9.22
C ARG A 81 -3.39 -7.23 -9.04
N LEU A 82 -4.51 -7.72 -8.52
CA LEU A 82 -4.75 -9.15 -8.32
C LEU A 82 -5.22 -9.85 -9.60
N GLU A 83 -5.82 -9.12 -10.54
CA GLU A 83 -6.25 -9.63 -11.86
C GLU A 83 -5.09 -9.77 -12.86
N GLN A 84 -4.07 -8.91 -12.79
CA GLN A 84 -2.88 -8.91 -13.67
C GLN A 84 -1.89 -10.06 -13.39
N LYS A 85 -2.36 -11.31 -13.33
CA LYS A 85 -1.51 -12.49 -13.07
C LYS A 85 -0.30 -12.59 -13.99
#